data_AF-A0AAW9X6P9-F1
#
_entry.id   AF-A0AAW9X6P9-F1
#
_cell.length_a   1.000
_cell.length_b   1.000
_cell.length_c   1.000
_cell.angle_alpha   90.00
_cell.angle_beta   90.00
_cell.angle_gamma   90.00
#
_symmetry.space_group_name_H-M   'P 1'
#
loop_
_entity.id
_entity.type
_entity.pdbx_description
1 polymer ?
#
loop_
_entity_poly.entity_id
_entity_poly.type
_entity_poly.pdbx_seq_one_letter_code
_entity_poly.pdbx_strand_id
1 'polypeptide(L)'
;PYVSYEAVMHKREQRRKSLEFFRSHELVNEDGDTLDMEDVVNASSSNPAHRRNEMMACVKGLELIAEMRGDCAVFYTITCPSRFHSTLNNGRPNPTWTNATVRQSSDYLVGMFAAFRKAMHKAGLRWYGVRVAEPHHDGTVHWHLLCFMRKKDRRAITALLRKFAIREDREELGNNTGPRFKSELINPRKGTPTSYIAKYISKNIDGHGLAGEISKETGKSLRDNAEYVNAWASLHRVQQFRFFGIPGRQAYRELRLLAGQAARQQGDKKAGAPVLDNPRLDAILAAADAGCFATYIMKQGGVLVPRKYHLIRTAYEINEEPTAYGDHGIRIYGIWSPIAEGKICTHAVKWKMVRKAVDVQEAAADQGACAPWTRGNNCPLAENLNQQEKDKSADGDPRTDITSMDDKELHDYLHSMSKKERRELAARLRLVKPKRRKDYKQRITDHQRLQLVYELKSRGFDGSEKEVDLLLRGGSIPSGAGLRIFYRNQRLQEDDQWRNLY
;
A
#
# COMPACT_ATOMS: atom_id res chain seq x y z
N PRO A 1 9.54 15.14 -24.07
CA PRO A 1 8.81 15.40 -22.81
C PRO A 1 8.27 14.09 -22.25
N TYR A 2 8.48 13.82 -20.96
CA TYR A 2 8.19 12.51 -20.34
C TYR A 2 6.72 12.25 -20.04
N VAL A 3 5.85 13.22 -20.33
CA VAL A 3 4.40 13.10 -20.29
C VAL A 3 3.81 13.99 -21.38
N SER A 4 2.74 13.53 -22.04
CA SER A 4 2.07 14.30 -23.09
C SER A 4 1.30 15.48 -22.50
N TYR A 5 1.07 16.50 -23.33
CA TYR A 5 0.25 17.65 -22.94
C TYR A 5 -1.17 17.23 -22.55
N GLU A 6 -1.79 16.33 -23.33
CA GLU A 6 -3.11 15.78 -23.06
C GLU A 6 -3.21 15.10 -21.69
N ALA A 7 -2.20 14.32 -21.31
CA ALA A 7 -2.16 13.66 -20.01
C ALA A 7 -2.07 14.67 -18.85
N VAL A 8 -1.34 15.78 -19.04
CA VAL A 8 -1.30 16.88 -18.07
C VAL A 8 -2.67 17.57 -17.98
N MET A 9 -3.33 17.86 -19.11
CA MET A 9 -4.66 18.46 -19.12
C MET A 9 -5.71 17.55 -18.47
N HIS A 10 -5.67 16.24 -18.74
CA HIS A 10 -6.52 15.27 -18.06
C HIS A 10 -6.27 15.26 -16.55
N LYS A 11 -5.00 15.36 -16.11
CA LYS A 11 -4.68 15.44 -14.68
C LYS A 11 -5.20 16.74 -14.03
N ARG A 12 -5.12 17.87 -14.73
CA ARG A 12 -5.70 19.15 -14.29
C ARG A 12 -7.22 19.03 -14.12
N GLU A 13 -7.90 18.45 -15.10
CA GLU A 13 -9.33 18.26 -15.06
C GLU A 13 -9.76 17.31 -13.93
N GLN A 14 -9.01 16.23 -13.69
CA GLN A 14 -9.21 15.37 -12.52
C GLN A 14 -9.10 16.14 -11.21
N ARG A 15 -8.10 17.03 -11.07
CA ARG A 15 -7.93 17.87 -9.88
C ARG A 15 -9.10 18.86 -9.73
N ARG A 16 -9.53 19.49 -10.82
CA ARG A 16 -10.68 20.41 -10.83
C ARG A 16 -11.95 19.70 -10.36
N LYS A 17 -12.27 18.54 -10.94
CA LYS A 17 -13.43 17.72 -10.53
C LYS A 17 -13.34 17.24 -9.08
N SER A 18 -12.15 16.87 -8.62
CA SER A 18 -11.95 16.49 -7.21
C SER A 18 -12.20 17.67 -6.26
N LEU A 19 -11.73 18.87 -6.62
CA LEU A 19 -11.94 20.06 -5.81
C LEU A 19 -13.42 20.47 -5.77
N GLU A 20 -14.11 20.41 -6.91
CA GLU A 20 -15.56 20.63 -6.99
C GLU A 20 -16.34 19.60 -6.16
N PHE A 21 -15.90 18.33 -6.18
CA PHE A 21 -16.45 17.30 -5.32
C PHE A 21 -16.24 17.63 -3.84
N PHE A 22 -15.03 17.99 -3.40
CA PHE A 22 -14.77 18.34 -2.01
C PHE A 22 -15.59 19.57 -1.55
N ARG A 23 -15.73 20.58 -2.40
CA ARG A 23 -16.52 21.78 -2.10
C ARG A 23 -18.01 21.51 -1.92
N SER A 24 -18.54 20.56 -2.67
CA SER A 24 -19.96 20.21 -2.67
C SER A 24 -20.33 19.17 -1.61
N HIS A 25 -19.37 18.68 -0.82
CA HIS A 25 -19.61 17.65 0.19
C HIS A 25 -19.14 18.09 1.58
N GLU A 26 -19.75 17.51 2.59
CA GLU A 26 -19.41 17.65 3.99
C GLU A 26 -19.43 16.27 4.66
N LEU A 27 -18.79 16.18 5.81
CA LEU A 27 -18.80 15.00 6.66
C LEU A 27 -19.71 15.28 7.84
N VAL A 28 -20.69 14.41 8.07
CA VAL A 28 -21.65 14.52 9.18
C VAL A 28 -21.47 13.32 10.10
N ASN A 29 -21.36 13.55 11.40
CA ASN A 29 -21.32 12.47 12.41
C ASN A 29 -22.73 12.12 12.94
N GLU A 30 -22.82 11.15 13.85
CA GLU A 30 -24.09 10.72 14.45
C GLU A 30 -24.72 11.80 15.36
N ASP A 31 -23.90 12.72 15.90
CA ASP A 31 -24.33 13.83 16.76
C ASP A 31 -24.85 15.05 15.97
N GLY A 32 -24.72 15.02 14.63
CA GLY A 32 -25.12 16.11 13.73
C GLY A 32 -24.05 17.18 13.50
N ASP A 33 -22.83 17.02 14.04
CA ASP A 33 -21.69 17.89 13.72
C ASP A 33 -21.31 17.73 12.26
N THR A 34 -21.01 18.87 11.62
CA THR A 34 -20.59 18.92 10.23
C THR A 34 -19.15 19.41 10.10
N LEU A 35 -18.39 18.79 9.20
CA LEU A 35 -17.06 19.22 8.80
C LEU A 35 -16.99 19.39 7.29
N ASP A 36 -16.44 20.51 6.83
CA ASP A 36 -16.21 20.74 5.42
C ASP A 36 -15.19 19.73 4.86
N MET A 37 -15.54 19.06 3.76
CA MET A 37 -14.64 18.07 3.16
C MET A 37 -13.37 18.72 2.56
N GLU A 38 -13.43 19.95 2.06
CA GLU A 38 -12.26 20.69 1.57
C GLU A 38 -11.27 20.93 2.71
N ASP A 39 -11.74 21.34 3.88
CA ASP A 39 -10.90 21.57 5.05
C ASP A 39 -10.24 20.29 5.57
N VAL A 40 -11.00 19.19 5.65
CA VAL A 40 -10.48 17.89 6.06
C VAL A 40 -9.39 17.40 5.10
N VAL A 41 -9.59 17.55 3.79
CA VAL A 41 -8.58 17.18 2.79
C VAL A 41 -7.34 18.07 2.91
N ASN A 42 -7.51 19.37 3.11
CA ASN A 42 -6.43 20.34 3.24
C ASN A 42 -5.61 20.18 4.53
N ALA A 43 -6.23 19.71 5.61
CA ALA A 43 -5.55 19.37 6.87
C ALA A 43 -4.79 18.02 6.81
N SER A 44 -5.03 17.21 5.78
CA SER A 44 -4.48 15.85 5.67
C SER A 44 -3.15 15.79 4.91
N SER A 45 -2.55 14.59 4.83
CA SER A 45 -1.37 14.33 3.98
C SER A 45 -1.62 14.39 2.46
N SER A 46 -2.86 14.65 2.06
CA SER A 46 -3.23 14.99 0.68
C SER A 46 -2.72 16.38 0.29
N ASN A 47 -2.61 17.29 1.26
CA ASN A 47 -1.99 18.59 1.05
C ASN A 47 -0.49 18.43 0.74
N PRO A 48 -0.02 18.92 -0.43
CA PRO A 48 1.38 18.82 -0.83
C PRO A 48 2.34 19.46 0.18
N ALA A 49 1.96 20.57 0.82
CA ALA A 49 2.81 21.26 1.79
C ALA A 49 3.02 20.41 3.05
N HIS A 50 1.95 19.84 3.63
CA HIS A 50 2.06 18.94 4.78
C HIS A 50 2.88 17.68 4.43
N ARG A 51 2.65 17.12 3.24
CA ARG A 51 3.41 15.96 2.75
C ARG A 51 4.90 16.28 2.61
N ARG A 52 5.25 17.44 2.05
CA ARG A 52 6.64 17.93 1.92
C ARG A 52 7.28 18.09 3.29
N ASN A 53 6.60 18.77 4.22
CA ASN A 53 7.11 19.02 5.57
C ASN A 53 7.36 17.71 6.32
N GLU A 54 6.43 16.75 6.26
CA GLU A 54 6.61 15.42 6.87
C GLU A 54 7.80 14.67 6.25
N MET A 55 7.95 14.69 4.93
CA MET A 55 9.08 14.05 4.26
C MET A 55 10.42 14.68 4.67
N MET A 56 10.50 16.01 4.70
CA MET A 56 11.71 16.74 5.12
C MET A 56 12.06 16.44 6.58
N ALA A 57 11.08 16.48 7.48
CA ALA A 57 11.28 16.12 8.89
C ALA A 57 11.76 14.68 9.05
N CYS A 58 11.22 13.75 8.26
CA CYS A 58 11.62 12.34 8.29
C CYS A 58 13.07 12.15 7.80
N VAL A 59 13.44 12.77 6.68
CA VAL A 59 14.82 12.73 6.18
C VAL A 59 15.80 13.37 7.17
N LYS A 60 15.45 14.52 7.75
CA LYS A 60 16.29 15.15 8.79
C LYS A 60 16.43 14.25 10.01
N GLY A 61 15.36 13.56 10.41
CA GLY A 61 15.42 12.55 11.47
C GLY A 61 16.39 11.42 11.17
N LEU A 62 16.43 10.93 9.92
CA LEU A 62 17.40 9.91 9.49
C LEU A 62 18.84 10.40 9.52
N GLU A 63 19.07 11.66 9.11
CA GLU A 63 20.37 12.32 9.15
C GLU A 63 20.90 12.41 10.58
N LEU A 64 20.10 12.92 11.52
CA LEU A 64 20.48 13.02 12.94
C LEU A 64 20.80 11.63 13.53
N ILE A 65 20.00 10.61 13.21
CA ILE A 65 20.28 9.24 13.65
C ILE A 65 21.59 8.72 13.07
N ALA A 66 21.88 9.02 11.80
CA ALA A 66 23.12 8.60 11.17
C ALA A 66 24.34 9.26 11.82
N GLU A 67 24.25 10.55 12.15
CA GLU A 67 25.27 11.29 12.91
C GLU A 67 25.51 10.64 14.28
N MET A 68 24.46 10.39 15.05
CA MET A 68 24.55 9.71 16.36
C MET A 68 25.21 8.33 16.29
N ARG A 69 25.00 7.61 15.18
CA ARG A 69 25.53 6.25 14.97
C ARG A 69 26.90 6.23 14.29
N GLY A 70 27.40 7.38 13.84
CA GLY A 70 28.60 7.46 13.00
C GLY A 70 28.44 6.77 11.63
N ASP A 71 27.22 6.60 11.15
CA ASP A 71 26.91 6.02 9.84
C ASP A 71 27.24 7.05 8.74
N CYS A 72 27.60 6.57 7.54
CA CYS A 72 27.82 7.44 6.37
C CYS A 72 26.59 7.45 5.45
N ALA A 73 26.40 8.56 4.73
CA ALA A 73 25.36 8.70 3.73
C ALA A 73 25.92 8.59 2.31
N VAL A 74 25.27 7.80 1.46
CA VAL A 74 25.62 7.63 0.05
C VAL A 74 24.38 7.88 -0.79
N PHE A 75 24.54 8.67 -1.84
CA PHE A 75 23.54 8.91 -2.86
C PHE A 75 23.79 7.98 -4.04
N TYR A 76 22.78 7.19 -4.41
CA TYR A 76 22.85 6.29 -5.56
C TYR A 76 21.87 6.72 -6.63
N THR A 77 22.29 6.60 -7.88
CA THR A 77 21.42 6.75 -9.06
C THR A 77 21.45 5.45 -9.84
N ILE A 78 20.27 4.91 -10.12
CA ILE A 78 20.07 3.67 -10.88
C ILE A 78 19.16 3.96 -12.06
N THR A 79 19.66 3.69 -13.26
CA THR A 79 18.95 3.89 -14.53
C THR A 79 18.59 2.54 -15.15
N CYS A 80 17.51 2.46 -15.92
CA CYS A 80 17.12 1.23 -16.62
C CYS A 80 18.02 0.93 -17.84
N PRO A 81 18.08 -0.34 -18.30
CA PRO A 81 18.63 -0.73 -19.60
C PRO A 81 18.16 0.07 -20.79
N SER A 82 19.04 0.24 -21.80
CA SER A 82 18.77 1.02 -23.01
C SER A 82 17.45 0.60 -23.67
N ARG A 83 17.14 -0.71 -23.66
CA ARG A 83 15.88 -1.27 -24.19
C ARG A 83 14.59 -0.72 -23.58
N PHE A 84 14.65 -0.08 -22.41
CA PHE A 84 13.50 0.60 -21.81
C PHE A 84 13.32 2.04 -22.29
N HIS A 85 14.38 2.66 -22.80
CA HIS A 85 14.35 4.06 -23.19
C HIS A 85 13.90 4.24 -24.63
N SER A 86 12.83 4.99 -24.85
CA SER A 86 12.23 5.18 -26.18
C SER A 86 13.00 6.16 -27.06
N THR A 87 13.68 7.12 -26.44
CA THR A 87 14.42 8.17 -27.15
C THR A 87 15.81 8.39 -26.55
N LEU A 88 16.77 8.65 -27.42
CA LEU A 88 18.12 9.07 -27.03
C LEU A 88 18.10 10.52 -26.52
N ASN A 89 19.18 10.96 -25.87
CA ASN A 89 19.30 12.33 -25.34
C ASN A 89 19.19 13.42 -26.41
N ASN A 90 19.44 13.10 -27.68
CA ASN A 90 19.29 14.01 -28.82
C ASN A 90 17.87 13.99 -29.42
N GLY A 91 16.93 13.29 -28.80
CA GLY A 91 15.53 13.20 -29.22
C GLY A 91 15.24 12.19 -30.33
N ARG A 92 16.27 11.54 -30.90
CA ARG A 92 16.05 10.48 -31.91
C ARG A 92 15.49 9.22 -31.26
N PRO A 93 14.69 8.41 -31.99
CA PRO A 93 14.26 7.10 -31.52
C PRO A 93 15.46 6.23 -31.16
N ASN A 94 15.36 5.50 -30.05
CA ASN A 94 16.40 4.57 -29.63
C ASN A 94 16.22 3.23 -30.37
N PRO A 95 17.20 2.78 -31.18
CA PRO A 95 17.08 1.53 -31.95
C PRO A 95 17.01 0.27 -31.08
N THR A 96 17.46 0.36 -29.82
CA THR A 96 17.42 -0.77 -28.87
C THR A 96 16.12 -0.87 -28.11
N TRP A 97 15.22 0.11 -28.23
CA TRP A 97 13.97 0.14 -27.49
C TRP A 97 13.04 -1.01 -27.88
N THR A 98 12.58 -1.78 -26.89
CA THR A 98 11.75 -2.97 -27.13
C THR A 98 10.26 -2.69 -26.93
N ASN A 99 9.80 -1.46 -27.18
CA ASN A 99 8.43 -1.02 -26.87
C ASN A 99 8.03 -1.20 -25.39
N ALA A 100 9.02 -1.26 -24.49
CA ALA A 100 8.76 -1.44 -23.07
C ALA A 100 8.05 -0.19 -22.52
N THR A 101 7.00 -0.43 -21.75
CA THR A 101 6.22 0.63 -21.11
C THR A 101 6.95 1.19 -19.88
N VAL A 102 6.62 2.42 -19.49
CA VAL A 102 7.07 3.02 -18.23
C VAL A 102 6.79 2.11 -17.03
N ARG A 103 5.63 1.44 -17.02
CA ARG A 103 5.26 0.51 -15.97
C ARG A 103 6.23 -0.68 -15.89
N GLN A 104 6.58 -1.28 -17.03
CA GLN A 104 7.56 -2.37 -17.09
C GLN A 104 8.96 -1.92 -16.62
N SER A 105 9.38 -0.68 -16.91
CA SER A 105 10.64 -0.14 -16.37
C SER A 105 10.62 -0.01 -14.83
N SER A 106 9.47 0.37 -14.26
CA SER A 106 9.27 0.40 -12.80
C SER A 106 9.36 -1.01 -12.20
N ASP A 107 8.65 -1.97 -12.80
CA ASP A 107 8.61 -3.35 -12.32
C ASP A 107 9.99 -4.02 -12.40
N TYR A 108 10.77 -3.72 -13.44
CA TYR A 108 12.17 -4.12 -13.56
C TYR A 108 13.01 -3.64 -12.36
N LEU A 109 12.97 -2.34 -12.03
CA LEU A 109 13.73 -1.81 -10.90
C LEU A 109 13.28 -2.40 -9.56
N VAL A 110 11.97 -2.63 -9.38
CA VAL A 110 11.43 -3.32 -8.20
C VAL A 110 11.97 -4.75 -8.09
N GLY A 111 11.97 -5.51 -9.18
CA GLY A 111 12.51 -6.86 -9.24
C GLY A 111 14.02 -6.91 -8.95
N MET A 112 14.79 -6.06 -9.61
CA MET A 112 16.24 -5.92 -9.38
C MET A 112 16.54 -5.60 -7.91
N PHE A 113 15.81 -4.65 -7.32
CA PHE A 113 16.01 -4.27 -5.93
C PHE A 113 15.57 -5.34 -4.92
N ALA A 114 14.53 -6.12 -5.24
CA ALA A 114 14.14 -7.28 -4.43
C ALA A 114 15.26 -8.34 -4.41
N ALA A 115 15.86 -8.64 -5.56
CA ALA A 115 17.00 -9.55 -5.66
C ALA A 115 18.23 -9.03 -4.89
N PHE A 116 18.55 -7.73 -5.04
CA PHE A 116 19.59 -7.07 -4.28
C PHE A 116 19.36 -7.16 -2.76
N ARG A 117 18.14 -6.88 -2.28
CA ARG A 117 17.81 -7.00 -0.85
C ARG A 117 17.97 -8.42 -0.31
N LYS A 118 17.64 -9.45 -1.11
CA LYS A 118 17.87 -10.85 -0.75
C LYS A 118 19.36 -11.15 -0.58
N ALA A 119 20.20 -10.65 -1.51
CA ALA A 119 21.65 -10.80 -1.43
C ALA A 119 22.25 -10.05 -0.23
N MET A 120 21.80 -8.83 0.04
CA MET A 120 22.17 -8.05 1.23
C MET A 120 21.88 -8.82 2.52
N HIS A 121 20.68 -9.41 2.62
CA HIS A 121 20.30 -10.22 3.78
C HIS A 121 21.22 -11.43 3.96
N LYS A 122 21.52 -12.17 2.88
CA LYS A 122 22.45 -13.32 2.92
C LYS A 122 23.87 -12.91 3.35
N ALA A 123 24.30 -11.71 2.98
CA ALA A 123 25.60 -11.16 3.36
C ALA A 123 25.62 -10.49 4.75
N GLY A 124 24.50 -10.47 5.48
CA GLY A 124 24.41 -9.78 6.77
C GLY A 124 24.50 -8.24 6.68
N LEU A 125 24.37 -7.68 5.48
CA LEU A 125 24.48 -6.25 5.22
C LEU A 125 23.13 -5.56 5.40
N ARG A 126 23.14 -4.38 6.02
CA ARG A 126 21.92 -3.63 6.34
C ARG A 126 22.12 -2.13 6.13
N TRP A 127 21.07 -1.47 5.70
CA TRP A 127 21.04 -0.03 5.42
C TRP A 127 19.61 0.50 5.53
N TYR A 128 19.46 1.80 5.74
CA TYR A 128 18.17 2.49 5.83
C TYR A 128 18.22 3.77 5.00
N GLY A 129 17.06 4.32 4.67
CA GLY A 129 17.02 5.50 3.82
C GLY A 129 15.70 5.70 3.10
N VAL A 130 15.79 6.41 1.97
CA VAL A 130 14.66 6.75 1.13
C VAL A 130 15.01 6.57 -0.34
N ARG A 131 14.05 6.06 -1.09
CA ARG A 131 14.09 5.86 -2.53
C ARG A 131 13.10 6.81 -3.19
N VAL A 132 13.56 7.54 -4.19
CA VAL A 132 12.79 8.44 -5.05
C VAL A 132 12.77 7.84 -6.46
N ALA A 133 11.59 7.76 -7.07
CA ALA A 133 11.44 7.40 -8.48
C ALA A 133 11.06 8.65 -9.28
N GLU A 134 11.77 8.88 -10.37
CA GLU A 134 11.58 10.01 -11.28
C GLU A 134 11.53 9.53 -12.73
N PRO A 135 10.93 10.31 -13.64
CA PRO A 135 11.02 10.09 -15.07
C PRO A 135 12.35 10.60 -15.64
N HIS A 136 12.97 9.84 -16.53
CA HIS A 136 13.88 10.37 -17.54
C HIS A 136 13.13 11.23 -18.56
N HIS A 137 13.84 11.92 -19.47
CA HIS A 137 13.26 12.81 -20.49
C HIS A 137 12.23 12.13 -21.42
N ASP A 138 12.31 10.81 -21.52
CA ASP A 138 11.49 9.92 -22.35
C ASP A 138 10.40 9.18 -21.56
N GLY A 139 10.28 9.42 -20.25
CA GLY A 139 9.29 8.78 -19.37
C GLY A 139 9.78 7.54 -18.63
N THR A 140 10.94 6.99 -18.97
CA THR A 140 11.49 5.79 -18.33
C THR A 140 11.79 6.05 -16.86
N VAL A 141 11.45 5.11 -15.97
CA VAL A 141 11.70 5.28 -14.53
C VAL A 141 13.19 5.18 -14.24
N HIS A 142 13.73 6.11 -13.44
CA HIS A 142 15.00 5.96 -12.75
C HIS A 142 14.85 6.19 -11.25
N TRP A 143 15.78 5.62 -10.49
CA TRP A 143 15.77 5.72 -9.03
C TRP A 143 16.95 6.52 -8.50
N HIS A 144 16.63 7.41 -7.57
CA HIS A 144 17.57 8.03 -6.67
C HIS A 144 17.39 7.46 -5.27
N LEU A 145 18.48 7.07 -4.61
CA LEU A 145 18.44 6.55 -3.25
C LEU A 145 19.38 7.34 -2.35
N LEU A 146 18.83 7.91 -1.28
CA LEU A 146 19.61 8.42 -0.16
C LEU A 146 19.69 7.33 0.90
N CYS A 147 20.88 6.78 1.10
CA CYS A 147 21.09 5.60 1.94
C CYS A 147 22.12 5.86 3.04
N PHE A 148 21.79 5.44 4.26
CA PHE A 148 22.65 5.47 5.42
C PHE A 148 23.09 4.05 5.79
N MET A 149 24.38 3.91 6.09
CA MET A 149 24.98 2.62 6.42
C MET A 149 26.28 2.81 7.23
N ARG A 150 26.73 1.75 7.89
CA ARG A 150 28.02 1.73 8.58
C ARG A 150 29.17 1.98 7.60
N LYS A 151 30.14 2.80 8.00
CA LYS A 151 31.31 3.15 7.17
C LYS A 151 32.06 1.92 6.64
N LYS A 152 32.20 0.88 7.47
CA LYS A 152 32.87 -0.39 7.11
C LYS A 152 32.12 -1.20 6.04
N ASP A 153 30.78 -1.11 6.02
CA ASP A 153 29.93 -1.90 5.12
C ASP A 153 29.74 -1.19 3.76
N ARG A 154 30.00 0.11 3.69
CA ARG A 154 29.79 0.97 2.50
C ARG A 154 30.29 0.33 1.20
N ARG A 155 31.57 -0.06 1.15
CA ARG A 155 32.20 -0.57 -0.07
C ARG A 155 31.51 -1.86 -0.54
N ALA A 156 31.20 -2.77 0.38
CA ALA A 156 30.52 -4.02 0.08
C ALA A 156 29.10 -3.77 -0.44
N ILE A 157 28.34 -2.87 0.21
CA ILE A 157 26.98 -2.50 -0.21
C ILE A 157 26.98 -1.86 -1.59
N THR A 158 27.86 -0.89 -1.83
CA THR A 158 27.99 -0.22 -3.14
C THR A 158 28.36 -1.20 -4.25
N ALA A 159 29.33 -2.10 -4.00
CA ALA A 159 29.76 -3.10 -4.97
C ALA A 159 28.63 -4.08 -5.29
N LEU A 160 27.89 -4.54 -4.27
CA LEU A 160 26.76 -5.45 -4.45
C LEU A 160 25.63 -4.77 -5.23
N LEU A 161 25.26 -3.53 -4.87
CA LEU A 161 24.22 -2.80 -5.58
C LEU A 161 24.61 -2.55 -7.04
N ARG A 162 25.86 -2.15 -7.30
CA ARG A 162 26.40 -2.00 -8.64
C ARG A 162 26.26 -3.29 -9.44
N LYS A 163 26.67 -4.43 -8.86
CA LYS A 163 26.56 -5.75 -9.49
C LYS A 163 25.15 -6.04 -9.99
N PHE A 164 24.12 -5.76 -9.18
CA PHE A 164 22.72 -5.96 -9.59
C PHE A 164 22.25 -4.94 -10.62
N ALA A 165 22.64 -3.67 -10.47
CA ALA A 165 22.23 -2.61 -11.39
C ALA A 165 22.77 -2.81 -12.82
N ILE A 166 24.00 -3.32 -12.96
CA ILE A 166 24.68 -3.49 -14.26
C ILE A 166 24.54 -4.89 -14.87
N ARG A 167 23.86 -5.81 -14.18
CA ARG A 167 23.80 -7.22 -14.56
C ARG A 167 23.08 -7.43 -15.89
N GLU A 168 21.98 -6.72 -16.08
CA GLU A 168 21.14 -6.86 -17.27
C GLU A 168 21.62 -5.94 -18.39
N ASP A 169 21.68 -6.50 -19.60
CA ASP A 169 22.23 -5.86 -20.81
C ASP A 169 23.65 -5.34 -20.58
N ARG A 170 24.48 -6.11 -19.85
CA ARG A 170 25.84 -5.71 -19.42
C ARG A 170 26.73 -5.33 -20.60
N GLU A 171 26.56 -5.96 -21.74
CA GLU A 171 27.34 -5.73 -22.96
C GLU A 171 27.18 -4.30 -23.47
N GLU A 172 26.00 -3.67 -23.30
CA GLU A 172 25.71 -2.31 -23.76
C GLU A 172 26.59 -1.24 -23.06
N LEU A 173 27.12 -1.56 -21.88
CA LEU A 173 27.87 -0.62 -21.04
C LEU A 173 29.38 -0.60 -21.35
N GLY A 174 29.91 -1.62 -22.04
CA GLY A 174 31.35 -1.79 -22.23
C GLY A 174 32.13 -1.67 -20.91
N ASN A 175 33.10 -0.74 -20.86
CA ASN A 175 33.89 -0.45 -19.65
C ASN A 175 33.26 0.63 -18.75
N ASN A 176 32.31 1.41 -19.28
CA ASN A 176 31.72 2.54 -18.56
C ASN A 176 30.33 2.17 -18.01
N THR A 177 30.26 1.83 -16.73
CA THR A 177 28.98 1.53 -16.07
C THR A 177 28.23 2.77 -15.57
N GLY A 178 28.81 3.96 -15.74
CA GLY A 178 28.26 5.24 -15.26
C GLY A 178 26.86 5.60 -15.80
N PRO A 179 26.49 5.24 -17.05
CA PRO A 179 25.12 5.41 -17.55
C PRO A 179 24.08 4.60 -16.76
N ARG A 180 24.47 3.48 -16.16
CA ARG A 180 23.56 2.59 -15.42
C ARG A 180 23.56 2.86 -13.91
N PHE A 181 24.73 3.12 -13.34
CA PHE A 181 24.90 3.20 -11.90
C PHE A 181 25.91 4.29 -11.51
N LYS A 182 25.46 5.24 -10.70
CA LYS A 182 26.31 6.26 -10.06
C LYS A 182 26.20 6.15 -8.54
N SER A 183 27.31 6.40 -7.86
CA SER A 183 27.40 6.41 -6.40
C SER A 183 28.23 7.61 -5.97
N GLU A 184 27.65 8.44 -5.11
CA GLU A 184 28.27 9.62 -4.54
C GLU A 184 28.23 9.53 -3.02
N LEU A 185 29.41 9.52 -2.39
CA LEU A 185 29.51 9.65 -0.94
C LEU A 185 29.22 11.11 -0.56
N ILE A 186 28.23 11.31 0.31
CA ILE A 186 27.87 12.66 0.74
C ILE A 186 28.95 13.19 1.68
N ASN A 187 29.48 14.36 1.34
CA ASN A 187 30.45 15.08 2.14
C ASN A 187 29.76 16.20 2.92
N PRO A 188 29.78 16.16 4.27
CA PRO A 188 29.16 17.21 5.10
C PRO A 188 29.61 18.64 4.77
N ARG A 189 30.83 18.81 4.23
CA ARG A 189 31.34 20.13 3.80
C ARG A 189 30.67 20.68 2.55
N LYS A 190 30.11 19.81 1.69
CA LYS A 190 29.46 20.20 0.43
C LYS A 190 27.94 20.32 0.56
N GLY A 191 27.36 19.65 1.56
CA GLY A 191 25.92 19.65 1.81
C GLY A 191 25.52 18.53 2.75
N THR A 192 24.30 18.61 3.25
CA THR A 192 23.75 17.60 4.15
C THR A 192 22.98 16.53 3.37
N PRO A 193 22.84 15.30 3.88
CA PRO A 193 21.94 14.30 3.32
C PRO A 193 20.55 14.86 2.97
N THR A 194 20.00 15.71 3.83
CA THR A 194 18.72 16.39 3.60
C THR A 194 18.78 17.34 2.41
N SER A 195 19.84 18.16 2.25
CA SER A 195 19.96 19.08 1.11
C SER A 195 20.07 18.33 -0.23
N TYR A 196 20.73 17.17 -0.25
CA TYR A 196 20.86 16.33 -1.43
C TYR A 196 19.50 15.84 -1.98
N ILE A 197 18.57 15.49 -1.09
CA ILE A 197 17.25 14.98 -1.50
C ILE A 197 16.16 16.06 -1.55
N ALA A 198 16.39 17.23 -0.93
CA ALA A 198 15.44 18.35 -0.91
C ALA A 198 15.00 18.75 -2.32
N LYS A 199 15.94 18.85 -3.27
CA LYS A 199 15.64 19.14 -4.68
C LYS A 199 14.66 18.14 -5.29
N TYR A 200 14.83 16.86 -4.99
CA TYR A 200 13.97 15.79 -5.48
C TYR A 200 12.58 15.84 -4.83
N ILE A 201 12.51 16.15 -3.53
CA ILE A 201 11.24 16.35 -2.82
C ILE A 201 10.47 17.52 -3.43
N SER A 202 11.09 18.70 -3.58
CA SER A 202 10.43 19.87 -4.17
C SER A 202 10.00 19.61 -5.62
N LYS A 203 10.88 19.04 -6.46
CA LYS A 203 10.56 18.75 -7.87
C LYS A 203 9.38 17.80 -8.07
N ASN A 204 9.13 16.90 -7.12
CA ASN A 204 8.13 15.85 -7.28
C ASN A 204 6.80 16.15 -6.59
N ILE A 205 6.78 17.04 -5.59
CA ILE A 205 5.58 17.29 -4.76
C ILE A 205 4.85 18.55 -5.22
N ASP A 206 5.47 19.72 -5.12
CA ASP A 206 4.77 21.01 -5.30
C ASP A 206 5.61 22.12 -5.96
N GLY A 207 6.88 21.85 -6.30
CA GLY A 207 7.76 22.83 -6.91
C GLY A 207 8.20 23.95 -5.96
N HIS A 208 7.98 23.80 -4.64
CA HIS A 208 8.27 24.86 -3.68
C HIS A 208 9.75 25.19 -3.59
N GLY A 209 10.07 26.49 -3.54
CA GLY A 209 11.43 27.01 -3.51
C GLY A 209 12.18 26.88 -4.84
N LEU A 210 11.50 26.47 -5.93
CA LEU A 210 12.08 26.33 -7.28
C LEU A 210 11.51 27.37 -8.26
N ALA A 211 10.93 28.46 -7.75
CA ALA A 211 10.45 29.55 -8.58
C ALA A 211 11.65 30.25 -9.26
N GLY A 212 11.63 30.32 -10.61
CA GLY A 212 12.70 30.92 -11.40
C GLY A 212 13.82 29.96 -11.86
N GLU A 213 13.87 28.72 -11.36
CA GLU A 213 14.83 27.72 -11.83
C GLU A 213 14.31 26.95 -13.07
N ILE A 214 15.21 26.67 -14.02
CA ILE A 214 14.92 25.94 -15.25
C ILE A 214 15.52 24.52 -15.18
N SER A 215 14.74 23.53 -15.57
CA SER A 215 15.19 22.15 -15.69
C SER A 215 16.26 21.99 -16.76
N LYS A 216 17.45 21.50 -16.41
CA LYS A 216 18.51 21.17 -17.37
C LYS A 216 18.11 20.07 -18.37
N GLU A 217 17.17 19.20 -18.01
CA GLU A 217 16.73 18.06 -18.83
C GLU A 217 15.57 18.41 -19.77
N THR A 218 14.75 19.42 -19.42
CA THR A 218 13.52 19.72 -20.17
C THR A 218 13.42 21.18 -20.63
N GLY A 219 14.29 22.07 -20.18
CA GLY A 219 14.27 23.50 -20.52
C GLY A 219 13.07 24.28 -19.96
N LYS A 220 12.18 23.65 -19.18
CA LYS A 220 10.98 24.26 -18.58
C LYS A 220 11.22 24.70 -17.14
N SER A 221 10.37 25.59 -16.64
CA SER A 221 10.37 26.00 -15.22
C SER A 221 10.23 24.77 -14.31
N LEU A 222 10.94 24.76 -13.18
CA LEU A 222 10.87 23.65 -12.22
C LEU A 222 9.52 23.55 -11.49
N ARG A 223 8.72 24.63 -11.46
CA ARG A 223 7.35 24.61 -10.95
C ARG A 223 6.42 23.84 -11.88
N ASP A 224 6.47 24.10 -13.18
CA ASP A 224 5.71 23.33 -14.17
C ASP A 224 6.17 21.87 -14.18
N ASN A 225 7.47 21.63 -13.97
CA ASN A 225 8.02 20.28 -13.88
C ASN A 225 7.32 19.44 -12.79
N ALA A 226 6.99 20.01 -11.61
CA ALA A 226 6.31 19.28 -10.55
C ALA A 226 4.90 18.80 -10.94
N GLU A 227 4.15 19.59 -11.70
CA GLU A 227 2.85 19.17 -12.23
C GLU A 227 3.00 18.00 -13.22
N TYR A 228 3.97 18.11 -14.13
CA TYR A 228 4.20 17.09 -15.15
C TYR A 228 4.68 15.78 -14.52
N VAL A 229 5.60 15.83 -13.55
CA VAL A 229 6.04 14.62 -12.83
C VAL A 229 4.89 13.99 -12.05
N ASN A 230 4.02 14.78 -11.41
CA ASN A 230 2.83 14.27 -10.74
C ASN A 230 1.83 13.63 -11.72
N ALA A 231 1.64 14.21 -12.90
CA ALA A 231 0.81 13.63 -13.95
C ALA A 231 1.38 12.30 -14.44
N TRP A 232 2.69 12.24 -14.72
CA TRP A 232 3.42 11.02 -15.09
C TRP A 232 3.28 9.93 -14.02
N ALA A 233 3.56 10.26 -12.75
CA ALA A 233 3.51 9.29 -11.65
C ALA A 233 2.09 8.74 -11.46
N SER A 234 1.08 9.60 -11.58
CA SER A 234 -0.33 9.23 -11.51
C SER A 234 -0.73 8.33 -12.68
N LEU A 235 -0.36 8.69 -13.91
CA LEU A 235 -0.69 7.96 -15.13
C LEU A 235 -0.12 6.53 -15.10
N HIS A 236 1.14 6.40 -14.70
CA HIS A 236 1.85 5.11 -14.70
C HIS A 236 1.78 4.36 -13.36
N ARG A 237 1.05 4.90 -12.37
CA ARG A 237 0.90 4.34 -11.02
C ARG A 237 2.25 4.08 -10.34
N VAL A 238 3.17 5.03 -10.47
CA VAL A 238 4.52 4.96 -9.88
C VAL A 238 4.51 5.63 -8.51
N GLN A 239 4.82 4.88 -7.46
CA GLN A 239 5.02 5.45 -6.14
C GLN A 239 6.37 6.19 -6.10
N GLN A 240 6.35 7.52 -6.09
CA GLN A 240 7.57 8.34 -6.13
C GLN A 240 8.47 8.15 -4.91
N PHE A 241 7.94 8.20 -3.68
CA PHE A 241 8.76 8.15 -2.46
C PHE A 241 8.52 6.88 -1.64
N ARG A 242 9.61 6.25 -1.17
CA ARG A 242 9.56 5.11 -0.25
C ARG A 242 10.72 5.10 0.72
N PHE A 243 10.39 5.28 1.99
CA PHE A 243 11.33 5.06 3.10
C PHE A 243 11.46 3.56 3.40
N PHE A 244 12.64 3.15 3.85
CA PHE A 244 12.94 1.78 4.26
C PHE A 244 13.91 1.74 5.45
N GLY A 245 13.83 0.66 6.23
CA GLY A 245 14.66 0.49 7.42
C GLY A 245 14.24 1.37 8.61
N ILE A 246 13.04 1.94 8.61
CA ILE A 246 12.49 2.75 9.71
C ILE A 246 11.11 2.23 10.17
N PRO A 247 10.69 2.56 11.40
CA PRO A 247 9.32 2.46 11.88
C PRO A 247 8.29 3.10 10.93
N GLY A 248 7.04 2.61 11.02
CA GLY A 248 5.97 3.04 10.12
C GLY A 248 5.59 4.51 10.33
N ARG A 249 5.50 5.27 9.22
CA ARG A 249 4.98 6.66 9.24
C ARG A 249 3.47 6.73 9.51
N GLN A 250 2.72 5.68 9.19
CA GLN A 250 1.30 5.65 9.54
C GLN A 250 1.11 5.60 11.06
N ALA A 251 1.85 4.74 11.77
CA ALA A 251 1.82 4.70 13.24
C ALA A 251 2.21 6.06 13.86
N TYR A 252 3.18 6.75 13.28
CA TYR A 252 3.55 8.12 13.67
C TYR A 252 2.37 9.11 13.53
N ARG A 253 1.60 9.02 12.44
CA ARG A 253 0.41 9.87 12.23
C ARG A 253 -0.70 9.55 13.22
N GLU A 254 -0.96 8.27 13.49
CA GLU A 254 -1.96 7.86 14.49
C GLU A 254 -1.58 8.33 15.90
N LEU A 255 -0.28 8.29 16.26
CA LEU A 255 0.19 8.80 17.55
C LEU A 255 -0.03 10.31 17.70
N ARG A 256 0.20 11.08 16.64
CA ARG A 256 -0.09 12.53 16.62
C ARG A 256 -1.58 12.81 16.72
N LEU A 257 -2.41 12.01 16.06
CA LEU A 257 -3.86 12.12 16.17
C LEU A 257 -4.31 11.86 17.62
N LEU A 258 -3.79 10.79 18.24
CA LEU A 258 -4.07 10.46 19.63
C LEU A 258 -3.61 11.55 20.60
N ALA A 259 -2.41 12.10 20.40
CA ALA A 259 -1.89 13.21 21.21
C ALA A 259 -2.81 14.44 21.13
N GLY A 260 -3.24 14.82 19.91
CA GLY A 260 -4.17 15.93 19.72
C GLY A 260 -5.55 15.68 20.33
N GLN A 261 -6.04 14.44 20.31
CA GLN A 261 -7.29 14.05 20.98
C GLN A 261 -7.17 14.15 22.50
N ALA A 262 -6.09 13.63 23.06
CA ALA A 262 -5.81 13.71 24.49
C ALA A 262 -5.70 15.16 24.96
N ALA A 263 -5.00 16.02 24.21
CA ALA A 263 -4.89 17.44 24.54
C ALA A 263 -6.25 18.15 24.62
N ARG A 264 -7.21 17.82 23.74
CA ARG A 264 -8.58 18.38 23.79
C ARG A 264 -9.38 17.89 25.00
N GLN A 265 -9.20 16.63 25.38
CA GLN A 265 -9.92 16.04 26.54
C GLN A 265 -9.32 16.47 27.89
N GLN A 266 -8.03 16.80 27.92
CA GLN A 266 -7.31 17.09 29.17
C GLN A 266 -7.53 18.52 29.70
N GLY A 267 -8.09 19.46 28.92
CA GLY A 267 -8.37 20.83 29.36
C GLY A 267 -7.12 21.53 29.93
N ASP A 268 -7.24 22.24 31.06
CA ASP A 268 -6.17 22.98 31.74
C ASP A 268 -5.15 22.10 32.51
N LYS A 269 -5.13 20.78 32.30
CA LYS A 269 -4.10 19.93 32.92
C LYS A 269 -2.71 20.33 32.42
N LYS A 270 -1.72 20.24 33.33
CA LYS A 270 -0.33 20.64 33.05
C LYS A 270 0.19 20.01 31.75
N ALA A 271 0.76 20.85 30.88
CA ALA A 271 1.44 20.41 29.66
C ALA A 271 2.48 19.33 29.99
N GLY A 272 2.44 18.21 29.26
CA GLY A 272 3.37 17.08 29.43
C GLY A 272 2.89 15.98 30.37
N ALA A 273 1.60 15.96 30.77
CA ALA A 273 1.03 14.80 31.44
C ALA A 273 1.07 13.55 30.53
N PRO A 274 1.45 12.37 31.06
CA PRO A 274 1.42 11.13 30.29
C PRO A 274 0.02 10.87 29.73
N VAL A 275 -0.04 10.53 28.45
CA VAL A 275 -1.27 10.14 27.74
C VAL A 275 -1.46 8.64 27.80
N LEU A 276 -0.37 7.88 27.78
CA LEU A 276 -0.38 6.41 27.85
C LEU A 276 0.18 5.92 29.18
N ASP A 277 -0.45 4.89 29.76
CA ASP A 277 -0.04 4.30 31.04
C ASP A 277 1.39 3.76 31.02
N ASN A 278 1.81 3.20 29.88
CA ASN A 278 3.16 2.66 29.74
C ASN A 278 4.15 3.78 29.37
N PRO A 279 5.15 4.09 30.22
CA PRO A 279 6.07 5.21 29.99
C PRO A 279 6.88 5.09 28.70
N ARG A 280 7.15 3.87 28.22
CA ARG A 280 7.88 3.65 26.97
C ARG A 280 7.02 4.00 25.76
N LEU A 281 5.72 3.69 25.81
CA LEU A 281 4.78 4.02 24.74
C LEU A 281 4.48 5.52 24.73
N ASP A 282 4.31 6.09 25.91
CA ASP A 282 4.10 7.53 26.09
C ASP A 282 5.26 8.37 25.53
N ALA A 283 6.52 7.95 25.79
CA ALA A 283 7.68 8.60 25.22
C ALA A 283 7.72 8.55 23.68
N ILE A 284 7.14 7.52 23.04
CA ILE A 284 7.00 7.45 21.58
C ILE A 284 5.93 8.42 21.10
N LEU A 285 4.79 8.51 21.81
CA LEU A 285 3.72 9.45 21.53
C LEU A 285 4.20 10.90 21.63
N ALA A 286 4.86 11.26 22.74
CA ALA A 286 5.42 12.59 22.95
C ALA A 286 6.44 12.96 21.86
N ALA A 287 7.29 12.02 21.45
CA ALA A 287 8.24 12.26 20.35
C ALA A 287 7.53 12.47 19.00
N ALA A 288 6.44 11.75 18.75
CA ALA A 288 5.64 11.92 17.54
C ALA A 288 4.91 13.27 17.52
N ASP A 289 4.33 13.67 18.65
CA ASP A 289 3.64 14.95 18.82
C ASP A 289 4.56 16.15 18.61
N ALA A 290 5.75 16.12 19.23
CA ALA A 290 6.81 17.13 19.05
C ALA A 290 7.36 17.22 17.61
N GLY A 291 6.98 16.33 16.71
CA GLY A 291 7.44 16.34 15.33
C GLY A 291 8.84 15.74 15.12
N CYS A 292 9.44 15.15 16.17
CA CYS A 292 10.82 14.72 16.16
C CYS A 292 10.95 13.26 15.67
N PHE A 293 11.08 13.09 14.35
CA PHE A 293 11.27 11.77 13.74
C PHE A 293 12.48 11.01 14.28
N ALA A 294 13.58 11.70 14.61
CA ALA A 294 14.77 11.06 15.18
C ALA A 294 14.43 10.34 16.49
N THR A 295 13.84 11.07 17.44
CA THR A 295 13.44 10.53 18.74
C THR A 295 12.35 9.47 18.59
N TYR A 296 11.34 9.68 17.73
CA TYR A 296 10.31 8.69 17.45
C TYR A 296 10.92 7.35 16.99
N ILE A 297 11.84 7.39 16.03
CA ILE A 297 12.49 6.18 15.52
C ILE A 297 13.34 5.52 16.60
N MET A 298 14.12 6.29 17.36
CA MET A 298 14.98 5.77 18.44
C MET A 298 14.16 5.11 19.55
N LYS A 299 13.04 5.73 19.97
CA LYS A 299 12.14 5.17 20.99
C LYS A 299 11.39 3.92 20.50
N GLN A 300 11.16 3.77 19.20
CA GLN A 300 10.66 2.54 18.57
C GLN A 300 11.71 1.40 18.47
N GLY A 301 12.92 1.61 19.01
CA GLY A 301 14.04 0.65 18.98
C GLY A 301 15.16 1.01 17.99
N GLY A 302 14.98 2.08 17.21
CA GLY A 302 15.96 2.59 16.26
C GLY A 302 15.74 2.15 14.81
N VAL A 303 16.70 2.50 13.96
CA VAL A 303 16.72 2.10 12.55
C VAL A 303 17.06 0.62 12.42
N LEU A 304 16.61 0.01 11.32
CA LEU A 304 16.87 -1.39 11.00
C LEU A 304 16.30 -2.37 12.04
N VAL A 305 15.29 -1.98 12.80
CA VAL A 305 14.57 -2.96 13.64
C VAL A 305 13.56 -3.71 12.77
N PRO A 306 13.51 -5.05 12.82
CA PRO A 306 12.44 -5.80 12.17
C PRO A 306 11.06 -5.38 12.70
N ARG A 307 10.06 -5.28 11.82
CA ARG A 307 8.72 -4.81 12.20
C ARG A 307 8.10 -5.55 13.39
N LYS A 308 8.38 -6.85 13.53
CA LYS A 308 7.91 -7.68 14.64
C LYS A 308 8.44 -7.26 16.02
N TYR A 309 9.42 -6.37 16.08
CA TYR A 309 9.97 -5.83 17.33
C TYR A 309 9.66 -4.33 17.53
N HIS A 310 8.89 -3.69 16.63
CA HIS A 310 8.41 -2.34 16.90
C HIS A 310 7.42 -2.36 18.07
N LEU A 311 7.55 -1.38 18.97
CA LEU A 311 6.74 -1.21 20.17
C LEU A 311 5.34 -0.71 19.84
N ILE A 312 5.20 0.18 18.85
CA ILE A 312 3.89 0.67 18.38
C ILE A 312 3.73 0.39 16.90
N ARG A 313 2.55 -0.10 16.50
CA ARG A 313 2.17 -0.34 15.11
C ARG A 313 0.78 0.21 14.85
N THR A 314 0.47 0.43 13.58
CA THR A 314 -0.89 0.74 13.14
C THR A 314 -1.78 -0.47 13.37
N ALA A 315 -2.88 -0.27 14.08
CA ALA A 315 -3.94 -1.23 14.26
C ALA A 315 -4.90 -1.13 13.07
N TYR A 316 -5.20 -2.27 12.46
CA TYR A 316 -6.17 -2.39 11.39
C TYR A 316 -7.37 -3.21 11.86
N GLU A 317 -8.52 -2.94 11.24
CA GLU A 317 -9.78 -3.65 11.45
C GLU A 317 -10.50 -3.81 10.11
N ILE A 318 -11.30 -4.88 10.00
CA ILE A 318 -12.16 -5.10 8.84
C ILE A 318 -13.38 -4.18 8.98
N ASN A 319 -13.76 -3.50 7.92
CA ASN A 319 -14.95 -2.67 7.93
C ASN A 319 -16.19 -3.56 8.07
N GLU A 320 -17.04 -3.27 9.05
CA GLU A 320 -18.30 -4.01 9.25
C GLU A 320 -19.25 -3.78 8.07
N GLU A 321 -19.28 -2.56 7.55
CA GLU A 321 -20.10 -2.21 6.40
C GLU A 321 -19.38 -2.60 5.09
N PRO A 322 -20.06 -3.32 4.19
CA PRO A 322 -19.51 -3.62 2.88
C PRO A 322 -19.40 -2.33 2.05
N THR A 323 -18.42 -2.28 1.14
CA THR A 323 -18.38 -1.20 0.16
C THR A 323 -19.54 -1.30 -0.83
N ALA A 324 -19.69 -0.31 -1.71
CA ALA A 324 -20.63 -0.35 -2.83
C ALA A 324 -20.49 -1.60 -3.75
N TYR A 325 -19.39 -2.34 -3.64
CA TYR A 325 -19.12 -3.57 -4.40
C TYR A 325 -19.29 -4.86 -3.57
N GLY A 326 -19.76 -4.77 -2.32
CA GLY A 326 -20.05 -5.94 -1.47
C GLY A 326 -18.85 -6.54 -0.75
N ASP A 327 -17.66 -5.95 -0.85
CA ASP A 327 -16.46 -6.37 -0.12
C ASP A 327 -16.26 -5.58 1.19
N HIS A 328 -15.69 -6.23 2.21
CA HIS A 328 -15.36 -5.56 3.47
C HIS A 328 -13.91 -5.06 3.41
N GLY A 329 -13.74 -3.74 3.26
CA GLY A 329 -12.42 -3.11 3.21
C GLY A 329 -11.67 -3.17 4.55
N ILE A 330 -10.36 -2.92 4.54
CA ILE A 330 -9.57 -2.75 5.78
C ILE A 330 -9.52 -1.27 6.12
N ARG A 331 -9.89 -0.91 7.35
CA ARG A 331 -9.77 0.45 7.90
C ARG A 331 -8.69 0.53 8.97
N ILE A 332 -8.22 1.74 9.23
CA ILE A 332 -7.30 2.03 10.33
C ILE A 332 -8.14 2.19 11.59
N TYR A 333 -7.88 1.36 12.59
CA TYR A 333 -8.51 1.45 13.90
C TYR A 333 -7.77 2.44 14.81
N GLY A 334 -6.44 2.42 14.73
CA GLY A 334 -5.57 3.33 15.46
C GLY A 334 -4.20 2.74 15.73
N ILE A 335 -3.83 2.61 17.01
CA ILE A 335 -2.53 2.05 17.40
C ILE A 335 -2.67 0.76 18.20
N TRP A 336 -1.68 -0.11 18.04
CA TRP A 336 -1.56 -1.35 18.79
C TRP A 336 -0.11 -1.53 19.23
N SER A 337 0.07 -2.03 20.45
CA SER A 337 1.38 -2.37 21.00
C SER A 337 1.44 -3.85 21.39
N PRO A 338 2.54 -4.57 21.11
CA PRO A 338 2.72 -5.94 21.62
C PRO A 338 2.93 -6.01 23.14
N ILE A 339 3.27 -4.89 23.79
CA ILE A 339 3.60 -4.85 25.23
C ILE A 339 2.49 -4.24 26.10
N ALA A 340 1.39 -3.81 25.48
CA ALA A 340 0.19 -3.36 26.16
C ALA A 340 -0.99 -4.21 25.66
N GLU A 341 -1.91 -4.55 26.55
CA GLU A 341 -3.10 -5.30 26.15
C GLU A 341 -4.05 -4.42 25.34
N GLY A 342 -4.67 -5.01 24.32
CA GLY A 342 -5.67 -4.33 23.50
C GLY A 342 -5.13 -3.41 22.41
N LYS A 343 -6.06 -2.78 21.69
CA LYS A 343 -5.82 -1.76 20.66
C LYS A 343 -6.38 -0.44 21.18
N ILE A 344 -5.74 0.67 20.84
CA ILE A 344 -6.25 2.02 21.16
C ILE A 344 -6.89 2.58 19.89
N CYS A 345 -8.18 2.90 20.00
CA CYS A 345 -8.95 3.50 18.92
C CYS A 345 -8.58 4.97 18.79
N THR A 346 -8.17 5.39 17.60
CA THR A 346 -7.96 6.82 17.27
C THR A 346 -9.05 7.36 16.35
N HIS A 347 -9.91 6.48 15.81
CA HIS A 347 -11.01 6.81 14.90
C HIS A 347 -12.35 6.36 15.49
N ALA A 348 -12.73 6.94 16.63
CA ALA A 348 -13.96 6.57 17.33
C ALA A 348 -15.23 7.10 16.64
N VAL A 349 -15.15 8.28 16.02
CA VAL A 349 -16.30 8.94 15.38
C VAL A 349 -16.45 8.41 13.96
N LYS A 350 -17.65 7.92 13.64
CA LYS A 350 -18.04 7.59 12.26
C LYS A 350 -18.48 8.87 11.55
N TRP A 351 -17.89 9.12 10.40
CA TRP A 351 -18.22 10.26 9.54
C TRP A 351 -18.89 9.77 8.27
N LYS A 352 -20.09 10.24 8.00
CA LYS A 352 -20.81 9.99 6.76
C LYS A 352 -20.61 11.14 5.80
N MET A 353 -20.21 10.83 4.57
CA MET A 353 -20.13 11.83 3.52
C MET A 353 -21.52 12.18 3.00
N VAL A 354 -21.87 13.46 3.01
CA VAL A 354 -23.15 13.99 2.53
C VAL A 354 -22.87 15.14 1.57
N ARG A 355 -23.74 15.32 0.57
CA ARG A 355 -23.67 16.47 -0.33
C ARG A 355 -24.26 17.68 0.41
N LYS A 356 -23.55 18.81 0.41
CA LYS A 356 -24.03 20.05 1.03
C LYS A 356 -25.38 20.43 0.44
N ALA A 357 -26.29 20.86 1.31
CA ALA A 357 -27.51 21.52 0.88
C ALA A 357 -27.10 22.79 0.11
N VAL A 358 -27.55 22.90 -1.14
CA VAL A 358 -27.43 24.15 -1.88
C VAL A 358 -28.62 24.98 -1.44
N ASP A 359 -28.40 26.16 -0.85
CA ASP A 359 -29.44 27.19 -0.75
C ASP A 359 -29.79 27.59 -2.18
N VAL A 360 -30.73 26.86 -2.77
CA VAL A 360 -31.38 27.29 -3.99
C VAL A 360 -32.29 28.43 -3.55
N GLN A 361 -31.81 29.67 -3.65
CA GLN A 361 -32.74 30.76 -3.93
C GLN A 361 -33.43 30.34 -5.22
N GLU A 362 -34.65 29.81 -5.10
CA GLU A 362 -35.50 29.48 -6.24
C GLU A 362 -35.63 30.75 -7.07
N ALA A 363 -34.82 30.88 -8.11
CA ALA A 363 -35.15 31.76 -9.20
C ALA A 363 -36.52 31.27 -9.69
N ALA A 364 -37.52 32.15 -9.64
CA ALA A 364 -38.88 31.85 -10.06
C ALA A 364 -38.82 31.13 -11.42
N ALA A 365 -39.24 29.87 -11.43
CA ALA A 365 -39.17 29.04 -12.62
C ALA A 365 -40.03 29.68 -13.72
N ASP A 366 -39.40 30.06 -14.83
CA ASP A 366 -40.10 30.32 -16.08
C ASP A 366 -40.91 29.05 -16.41
N GLN A 367 -42.25 29.16 -16.41
CA GLN A 367 -43.19 28.08 -16.70
C GLN A 367 -43.22 27.69 -18.19
N GLY A 368 -42.07 27.74 -18.87
CA GLY A 368 -41.90 27.26 -20.24
C GLY A 368 -41.44 25.81 -20.22
N ALA A 369 -42.28 24.88 -20.68
CA ALA A 369 -41.92 23.49 -20.86
C ALA A 369 -40.73 23.33 -21.82
N CYS A 370 -39.51 23.26 -21.28
CA CYS A 370 -38.32 22.86 -22.02
C CYS A 370 -37.98 21.41 -21.65
N ALA A 371 -38.10 20.52 -22.63
CA ALA A 371 -37.67 19.13 -22.51
C ALA A 371 -36.17 19.04 -22.16
N PRO A 372 -35.75 18.11 -21.29
CA PRO A 372 -34.34 17.95 -20.95
C PRO A 372 -33.55 17.47 -22.17
N TRP A 373 -32.51 18.22 -22.54
CA TRP A 373 -31.53 17.84 -23.56
C TRP A 373 -30.56 16.78 -23.00
N THR A 374 -31.08 15.57 -22.75
CA THR A 374 -30.24 14.39 -22.54
C THR A 374 -30.81 13.22 -23.34
N ARG A 375 -30.09 12.79 -24.38
CA ARG A 375 -30.34 11.51 -25.04
C ARG A 375 -29.79 10.40 -24.16
N GLY A 376 -30.64 9.84 -23.30
CA GLY A 376 -30.24 8.69 -22.48
C GLY A 376 -31.16 8.39 -21.31
N ASN A 377 -32.47 8.32 -21.52
CA ASN A 377 -33.35 7.61 -20.59
C ASN A 377 -34.29 6.71 -21.37
N ASN A 378 -33.88 5.46 -21.57
CA ASN A 378 -34.77 4.38 -21.93
C ASN A 378 -34.33 3.13 -21.17
N CYS A 379 -34.57 3.15 -19.86
CA CYS A 379 -34.56 1.96 -19.04
C CYS A 379 -36.03 1.60 -18.82
N PRO A 380 -36.56 0.52 -19.40
CA PRO A 380 -37.92 0.12 -19.09
C PRO A 380 -37.98 -0.36 -17.64
N LEU A 381 -39.06 0.05 -16.97
CA LEU A 381 -39.46 -0.38 -15.64
C LEU A 381 -39.46 -1.91 -15.56
N ALA A 382 -38.83 -2.44 -14.51
CA ALA A 382 -38.84 -3.85 -14.21
C ALA A 382 -40.27 -4.32 -13.92
N GLU A 383 -40.88 -4.98 -14.90
CA GLU A 383 -42.05 -5.83 -14.67
C GLU A 383 -41.61 -7.05 -13.85
N ASN A 384 -42.31 -7.26 -12.73
CA ASN A 384 -42.25 -8.50 -11.97
C ASN A 384 -42.82 -9.64 -12.84
N LEU A 385 -41.95 -10.46 -13.42
CA LEU A 385 -42.34 -11.73 -14.03
C LEU A 385 -41.77 -12.91 -13.21
N ASN A 386 -42.72 -13.56 -12.56
CA ASN A 386 -42.74 -14.90 -12.00
C ASN A 386 -41.69 -15.90 -12.56
N GLN A 387 -40.91 -16.48 -11.64
CA GLN A 387 -40.62 -17.91 -11.38
C GLN A 387 -40.64 -19.01 -12.48
N GLN A 388 -40.79 -18.74 -13.78
CA GLN A 388 -40.87 -19.77 -14.83
C GLN A 388 -39.73 -19.73 -15.88
N GLU A 389 -38.68 -18.92 -15.70
CA GLU A 389 -37.56 -18.80 -16.66
C GLU A 389 -36.25 -19.51 -16.26
N LYS A 390 -36.29 -20.62 -15.51
CA LYS A 390 -35.05 -21.36 -15.19
C LYS A 390 -34.56 -22.30 -16.29
N ASP A 391 -35.39 -22.65 -17.27
CA ASP A 391 -35.08 -23.77 -18.17
C ASP A 391 -34.93 -23.42 -19.67
N LYS A 392 -34.82 -22.15 -20.05
CA LYS A 392 -34.63 -21.75 -21.46
C LYS A 392 -33.32 -21.01 -21.71
N SER A 393 -32.57 -21.39 -22.75
CA SER A 393 -31.39 -20.65 -23.23
C SER A 393 -31.82 -19.37 -23.96
N ALA A 394 -30.86 -18.46 -24.23
CA ALA A 394 -31.13 -17.17 -24.87
C ALA A 394 -31.70 -17.28 -26.30
N ASP A 395 -31.64 -18.47 -26.92
CA ASP A 395 -32.19 -18.76 -28.25
C ASP A 395 -33.55 -19.49 -28.20
N GLY A 396 -34.16 -19.63 -27.02
CA GLY A 396 -35.54 -20.13 -26.84
C GLY A 396 -35.69 -21.66 -26.78
N ASP A 397 -34.61 -22.42 -26.94
CA ASP A 397 -34.62 -23.89 -26.91
C ASP A 397 -34.58 -24.45 -25.46
N PRO A 398 -35.14 -25.65 -25.20
CA PRO A 398 -35.06 -26.29 -23.89
C PRO A 398 -33.60 -26.59 -23.51
N ARG A 399 -33.19 -26.21 -22.30
CA ARG A 399 -31.83 -26.48 -21.80
C ARG A 399 -31.64 -27.99 -21.56
N THR A 400 -30.56 -28.56 -22.09
CA THR A 400 -30.19 -29.97 -21.89
C THR A 400 -29.81 -30.20 -20.43
N ASP A 401 -30.46 -31.16 -19.77
CA ASP A 401 -30.14 -31.54 -18.39
C ASP A 401 -28.86 -32.39 -18.34
N ILE A 402 -27.75 -31.74 -18.03
CA ILE A 402 -26.41 -32.34 -18.00
C ILE A 402 -26.27 -33.34 -16.83
N THR A 403 -27.19 -33.31 -15.85
CA THR A 403 -27.09 -34.10 -14.63
C THR A 403 -27.45 -35.58 -14.81
N SER A 404 -28.03 -35.96 -15.95
CA SER A 404 -28.46 -37.33 -16.28
C SER A 404 -27.59 -38.04 -17.33
N MET A 405 -26.59 -37.35 -17.91
CA MET A 405 -25.73 -37.89 -18.96
C MET A 405 -24.62 -38.78 -18.40
N ASP A 406 -24.22 -39.80 -19.15
CA ASP A 406 -23.04 -40.61 -18.80
C ASP A 406 -21.71 -39.92 -19.17
N ASP A 407 -20.59 -40.44 -18.66
CA ASP A 407 -19.27 -39.82 -18.84
C ASP A 407 -18.84 -39.69 -20.32
N LYS A 408 -19.34 -40.57 -21.20
CA LYS A 408 -18.98 -40.60 -22.61
C LYS A 408 -19.83 -39.59 -23.40
N GLU A 409 -21.13 -39.55 -23.13
CA GLU A 409 -22.06 -38.58 -23.68
C GLU A 409 -21.70 -37.14 -23.27
N LEU A 410 -21.27 -36.96 -22.01
CA LEU A 410 -20.83 -35.67 -21.51
C LEU A 410 -19.57 -35.17 -22.23
N HIS A 411 -18.63 -36.08 -22.53
CA HIS A 411 -17.41 -35.75 -23.23
C HIS A 411 -17.68 -35.27 -24.66
N ASP A 412 -18.51 -36.02 -25.40
CA ASP A 412 -18.86 -35.68 -26.78
C ASP A 412 -19.69 -34.38 -26.85
N TYR A 413 -20.59 -34.15 -25.89
CA TYR A 413 -21.34 -32.90 -25.76
C TYR A 413 -20.42 -31.70 -25.54
N LEU A 414 -19.46 -31.78 -24.61
CA LEU A 414 -18.52 -30.67 -24.37
C LEU A 414 -17.64 -30.37 -25.60
N HIS A 415 -17.28 -31.41 -26.36
CA HIS A 415 -16.47 -31.29 -27.57
C HIS A 415 -17.22 -30.74 -28.77
N SER A 416 -18.54 -30.96 -28.88
CA SER A 416 -19.38 -30.41 -29.95
C SER A 416 -19.81 -28.96 -29.72
N MET A 417 -19.74 -28.43 -28.50
CA MET A 417 -20.08 -27.04 -28.20
C MET A 417 -19.17 -26.01 -28.89
N SER A 418 -19.78 -24.93 -29.38
CA SER A 418 -19.10 -23.77 -29.94
C SER A 418 -18.33 -22.98 -28.87
N LYS A 419 -17.41 -22.12 -29.32
CA LYS A 419 -16.59 -21.27 -28.45
C LYS A 419 -17.44 -20.26 -27.65
N LYS A 420 -18.62 -19.89 -28.15
CA LYS A 420 -19.58 -18.99 -27.47
C LYS A 420 -20.25 -19.72 -26.30
N GLU A 421 -20.77 -20.92 -26.54
CA GLU A 421 -21.45 -21.75 -25.54
C GLU A 421 -20.52 -22.19 -24.41
N ARG A 422 -19.27 -22.56 -24.72
CA ARG A 422 -18.25 -22.87 -23.70
C ARG A 422 -17.96 -21.70 -22.77
N ARG A 423 -17.96 -20.47 -23.28
CA ARG A 423 -17.74 -19.27 -22.46
C ARG A 423 -18.92 -19.00 -21.53
N GLU A 424 -20.14 -19.23 -22.00
CA GLU A 424 -21.35 -19.06 -21.22
C GLU A 424 -21.46 -20.12 -20.11
N LEU A 425 -21.17 -21.38 -20.42
CA LEU A 425 -21.10 -22.47 -19.43
C LEU A 425 -20.04 -22.17 -18.35
N ALA A 426 -18.85 -21.71 -18.75
CA ALA A 426 -17.80 -21.35 -17.80
C ALA A 426 -18.18 -20.15 -16.91
N ALA A 427 -18.93 -19.18 -17.43
CA ALA A 427 -19.46 -18.07 -16.64
C ALA A 427 -20.49 -18.55 -15.60
N ARG A 428 -21.35 -19.51 -15.97
CA ARG A 428 -22.34 -20.10 -15.06
C ARG A 428 -21.70 -20.94 -13.96
N LEU A 429 -20.74 -21.80 -14.29
CA LEU A 429 -20.00 -22.61 -13.32
C LEU A 429 -19.26 -21.74 -12.29
N ARG A 430 -18.79 -20.55 -12.67
CA ARG A 430 -18.16 -19.59 -11.75
C ARG A 430 -19.11 -18.97 -10.74
N LEU A 431 -20.43 -18.98 -11.00
CA LEU A 431 -21.45 -18.49 -10.08
C LEU A 431 -21.87 -19.56 -9.05
N VAL A 432 -21.62 -20.84 -9.33
CA VAL A 432 -21.90 -21.94 -8.41
C VAL A 432 -20.77 -22.02 -7.39
N LYS A 433 -21.00 -21.46 -6.19
CA LYS A 433 -20.07 -21.66 -5.05
C LYS A 433 -20.01 -23.15 -4.73
N PRO A 434 -18.83 -23.78 -4.62
CA PRO A 434 -18.74 -25.16 -4.19
C PRO A 434 -19.32 -25.29 -2.78
N LYS A 435 -20.21 -26.27 -2.57
CA LYS A 435 -20.71 -26.61 -1.23
C LYS A 435 -19.50 -26.94 -0.35
N ARG A 436 -19.19 -26.08 0.62
CA ARG A 436 -18.25 -26.42 1.71
C ARG A 436 -18.78 -27.70 2.37
N ARG A 437 -17.94 -28.73 2.48
CA ARG A 437 -18.25 -29.93 3.28
C ARG A 437 -18.66 -29.47 4.68
N LYS A 438 -19.85 -29.88 5.12
CA LYS A 438 -20.29 -29.71 6.50
C LYS A 438 -19.43 -30.59 7.42
N ASP A 439 -18.90 -29.95 8.47
CA ASP A 439 -18.46 -30.50 9.76
C ASP A 439 -17.80 -31.89 9.76
N TYR A 440 -16.50 -31.94 9.47
CA TYR A 440 -15.67 -33.04 9.96
C TYR A 440 -15.31 -32.77 11.42
N LYS A 441 -15.83 -33.57 12.35
CA LYS A 441 -15.39 -33.62 13.76
C LYS A 441 -15.06 -35.06 14.10
N GLN A 442 -13.81 -35.33 14.45
CA GLN A 442 -13.36 -36.63 14.92
C GLN A 442 -14.08 -36.97 16.22
N ARG A 443 -14.79 -38.12 16.24
CA ARG A 443 -15.41 -38.64 17.46
C ARG A 443 -14.35 -39.38 18.27
N ILE A 444 -14.20 -39.01 19.53
CA ILE A 444 -13.29 -39.64 20.50
C ILE A 444 -14.08 -40.03 21.75
N THR A 445 -13.57 -41.00 22.52
CA THR A 445 -14.17 -41.41 23.80
C THR A 445 -13.81 -40.40 24.91
N ASP A 446 -14.56 -40.41 26.01
CA ASP A 446 -14.28 -39.53 27.17
C ASP A 446 -12.88 -39.76 27.75
N HIS A 447 -12.42 -41.01 27.74
CA HIS A 447 -11.06 -41.34 28.17
C HIS A 447 -9.99 -40.73 27.26
N GLN A 448 -10.16 -40.81 25.94
CA GLN A 448 -9.26 -40.17 24.97
C GLN A 448 -9.27 -38.65 25.09
N ARG A 449 -10.41 -38.08 25.45
CA ARG A 449 -10.56 -36.62 25.65
C ARG A 449 -9.79 -36.15 26.88
N LEU A 450 -9.87 -36.90 27.98
CA LEU A 450 -9.06 -36.64 29.18
C LEU A 450 -7.57 -36.75 28.89
N GLN A 451 -7.16 -37.77 28.11
CA GLN A 451 -5.78 -37.95 27.70
C GLN A 451 -5.28 -36.79 26.82
N LEU A 452 -6.08 -36.32 25.87
CA LEU A 452 -5.79 -35.17 25.03
C LEU A 452 -5.61 -33.88 25.84
N VAL A 453 -6.51 -33.61 26.80
CA VAL A 453 -6.41 -32.44 27.69
C VAL A 453 -5.16 -32.51 28.56
N TYR A 454 -4.84 -33.70 29.10
CA TYR A 454 -3.63 -33.91 29.87
C TYR A 454 -2.37 -33.66 29.03
N GLU A 455 -2.33 -34.18 27.79
CA GLU A 455 -1.20 -34.00 26.89
C GLU A 455 -1.01 -32.52 26.49
N LEU A 456 -2.09 -31.79 26.23
CA LEU A 456 -2.06 -30.33 25.98
C LEU A 456 -1.46 -29.57 27.18
N LYS A 457 -1.95 -29.84 28.39
CA LYS A 457 -1.46 -29.18 29.61
C LYS A 457 0.01 -29.49 29.88
N SER A 458 0.44 -30.73 29.64
CA SER A 458 1.85 -31.13 29.81
C SER A 458 2.81 -30.39 28.88
N ARG A 459 2.31 -29.93 27.71
CA ARG A 459 3.07 -29.16 26.72
C ARG A 459 2.89 -27.64 26.87
N GLY A 460 2.24 -27.18 27.95
CA GLY A 460 2.08 -25.76 28.27
C GLY A 460 0.89 -25.06 27.62
N PHE A 461 -0.09 -25.81 27.10
CA PHE A 461 -1.36 -25.27 26.59
C PHE A 461 -2.46 -25.30 27.65
N ASP A 462 -3.49 -24.47 27.48
CA ASP A 462 -4.59 -24.32 28.43
C ASP A 462 -5.43 -25.62 28.55
N GLY A 463 -5.56 -26.35 27.44
CA GLY A 463 -6.40 -27.56 27.38
C GLY A 463 -7.88 -27.22 27.48
N SER A 464 -8.26 -26.02 27.05
CA SER A 464 -9.64 -25.53 27.08
C SER A 464 -10.53 -26.28 26.09
N GLU A 465 -11.84 -26.25 26.32
CA GLU A 465 -12.83 -26.85 25.41
C GLU A 465 -12.72 -26.34 23.97
N LYS A 466 -12.32 -25.08 23.79
CA LYS A 466 -12.14 -24.46 22.48
C LYS A 466 -10.93 -25.06 21.74
N GLU A 467 -9.85 -25.34 22.44
CA GLU A 467 -8.64 -25.96 21.88
C GLU A 467 -8.88 -27.43 21.50
N VAL A 468 -9.58 -28.16 22.37
CA VAL A 468 -9.97 -29.55 22.12
C VAL A 468 -10.93 -29.63 20.92
N ASP A 469 -11.96 -28.78 20.87
CA ASP A 469 -12.92 -28.76 19.76
C ASP A 469 -12.26 -28.36 18.43
N LEU A 470 -11.31 -27.40 18.47
CA LEU A 470 -10.52 -27.01 17.30
C LEU A 470 -9.71 -28.18 16.75
N LEU A 471 -9.01 -28.92 17.60
CA LEU A 471 -8.19 -30.07 17.19
C LEU A 471 -9.03 -31.21 16.63
N LEU A 472 -10.18 -31.50 17.24
CA LEU A 472 -11.10 -32.54 16.75
C LEU A 472 -11.76 -32.18 15.42
N ARG A 473 -11.86 -30.90 15.07
CA ARG A 473 -12.32 -30.44 13.75
C ARG A 473 -11.21 -30.43 12.68
N GLY A 474 -10.04 -30.99 12.99
CA GLY A 474 -8.87 -30.99 12.10
C GLY A 474 -8.11 -29.66 12.09
N GLY A 475 -8.41 -28.76 13.04
CA GLY A 475 -7.64 -27.56 13.29
C GLY A 475 -6.30 -27.86 13.96
N SER A 476 -5.50 -26.81 14.19
CA SER A 476 -4.18 -26.93 14.80
C SER A 476 -3.83 -25.74 15.67
N ILE A 477 -3.02 -25.97 16.70
CA ILE A 477 -2.62 -24.97 17.68
C ILE A 477 -1.15 -24.58 17.45
N PRO A 478 -0.78 -23.29 17.39
CA PRO A 478 0.60 -22.88 17.22
C PRO A 478 1.44 -23.15 18.48
N SER A 479 2.53 -23.90 18.34
CA SER A 479 3.41 -24.31 19.44
C SER A 479 4.67 -23.42 19.60
N GLY A 480 4.90 -22.53 18.62
CA GLY A 480 6.09 -21.69 18.57
C GLY A 480 7.11 -22.20 17.54
N ALA A 481 8.17 -21.42 17.29
CA ALA A 481 9.23 -21.72 16.31
C ALA A 481 8.77 -22.03 14.85
N GLY A 482 7.50 -21.80 14.51
CA GLY A 482 6.91 -22.14 13.20
C GLY A 482 6.26 -23.52 13.12
N LEU A 483 6.18 -24.24 14.25
CA LEU A 483 5.55 -25.54 14.42
C LEU A 483 4.09 -25.40 14.88
N ARG A 484 3.27 -26.39 14.53
CA ARG A 484 1.87 -26.47 14.95
C ARG A 484 1.55 -27.87 15.46
N ILE A 485 0.65 -27.93 16.43
CA ILE A 485 0.16 -29.17 17.00
C ILE A 485 -1.15 -29.56 16.31
N PHE A 486 -1.21 -30.82 15.91
CA PHE A 486 -2.36 -31.48 15.30
C PHE A 486 -2.74 -32.67 16.15
N TYR A 487 -4.04 -32.96 16.20
CA TYR A 487 -4.52 -34.21 16.75
C TYR A 487 -4.78 -35.19 15.60
N ARG A 488 -3.94 -36.21 15.48
CA ARG A 488 -4.01 -37.24 14.44
C ARG A 488 -3.66 -38.59 15.03
N ASN A 489 -4.29 -39.65 14.54
CA ASN A 489 -4.06 -41.02 15.03
C ASN A 489 -4.17 -41.15 16.56
N GLN A 490 -5.10 -40.40 17.16
CA GLN A 490 -5.37 -40.39 18.60
C GLN A 490 -4.22 -39.88 19.49
N ARG A 491 -3.29 -39.07 18.94
CA ARG A 491 -2.19 -38.43 19.69
C ARG A 491 -1.91 -37.01 19.20
N LEU A 492 -1.29 -36.17 20.04
CA LEU A 492 -0.78 -34.87 19.61
C LEU A 492 0.55 -35.02 18.85
N GLN A 493 0.53 -34.62 17.58
CA GLN A 493 1.69 -34.53 16.72
C GLN A 493 2.06 -33.07 16.52
N GLU A 494 3.35 -32.77 16.55
CA GLU A 494 3.87 -31.44 16.27
C GLU A 494 4.65 -31.49 14.96
N ASP A 495 4.20 -30.74 13.96
CA ASP A 495 4.82 -30.72 12.63
C ASP A 495 4.82 -29.31 12.00
N ASP A 496 5.59 -29.15 10.92
CA ASP A 496 5.63 -27.96 10.06
C ASP A 496 4.91 -28.16 8.71
N GLN A 497 4.20 -29.29 8.54
CA GLN A 497 3.62 -29.70 7.26
C GLN A 497 2.46 -28.82 6.79
N TRP A 498 1.92 -27.97 7.67
CA TRP A 498 0.97 -26.92 7.28
C TRP A 498 1.48 -26.01 6.16
N ARG A 499 2.80 -25.92 5.98
CA ARG A 499 3.44 -25.17 4.89
C ARG A 499 3.23 -25.76 3.51
N ASN A 500 2.86 -27.03 3.40
CA ASN A 500 2.61 -27.69 2.11
C ASN A 500 1.15 -27.58 1.66
N LEU A 501 0.26 -27.10 2.55
CA LEU A 501 -1.18 -27.00 2.31
C LEU A 501 -1.65 -25.57 1.98
N TYR A 502 -0.72 -24.61 1.87
CA TYR A 502 -1.00 -23.19 1.55
C TYR A 502 0.01 -22.58 0.58
#